data_AF-A0A7V7ARW6-F1
#
_entry.id   AF-A0A7V7ARW6-F1
#
_cell.length_a   1.000
_cell.length_b   1.000
_cell.length_c   1.000
_cell.angle_alpha   90.00
_cell.angle_beta   90.00
_cell.angle_gamma   90.00
#
_symmetry.space_group_name_H-M   'P 1'
#
loop_
_entity.id
_entity.type
_entity.pdbx_description
1 polymer ?
#
loop_
_entity_poly.entity_id
_entity_poly.type
_entity_poly.pdbx_seq_one_letter_code
_entity_poly.pdbx_strand_id
1 'polypeptide(L)' 'THHEARGEYVLVVEGQTGLPIGEDKNDWKYLSVQEHMEKLMEQGYSKKDAVKVVAQMRGLPRREVYSYVEELFN' A
#
# COMPACT_ATOMS: atom_id res chain seq x y z
N THR A 1 21.16 5.59 32.39
CA THR A 1 21.53 5.07 31.05
C THR A 1 20.28 5.08 30.18
N HIS A 2 20.21 6.02 29.23
CA HIS A 2 19.08 6.19 28.30
C HIS A 2 19.07 5.06 27.27
N HIS A 3 17.96 4.33 27.16
CA HIS A 3 17.71 3.43 26.03
C HIS A 3 16.92 4.23 24.98
N GLU A 4 17.57 4.61 23.88
CA GLU A 4 16.91 5.22 22.73
C GLU A 4 16.02 4.16 22.06
N ALA A 5 14.72 4.36 22.11
CA ALA A 5 13.76 3.50 21.40
C ALA A 5 13.96 3.69 19.89
N ARG A 6 14.61 2.73 19.24
CA ARG A 6 14.65 2.62 17.77
C ARG A 6 13.46 1.77 17.31
N GLY A 7 12.58 2.39 16.55
CA GLY A 7 11.52 1.72 15.81
C GLY A 7 10.41 2.70 15.49
N GLU A 8 10.13 2.94 14.21
CA GLU A 8 8.89 3.61 13.82
C GLU A 8 7.71 2.78 14.34
N TYR A 9 6.80 3.43 15.05
CA TYR A 9 5.53 2.83 15.44
C TYR A 9 4.52 3.07 14.31
N VAL A 10 4.08 2.02 13.63
CA VAL A 10 2.94 2.10 12.69
C VAL A 10 1.69 1.65 13.46
N LEU A 11 0.83 2.60 13.77
CA LEU A 11 -0.48 2.35 14.37
C LEU A 11 -1.50 2.16 13.25
N VAL A 12 -1.91 0.92 12.99
CA VAL A 12 -3.00 0.61 12.07
C VAL A 12 -4.31 0.72 12.85
N VAL A 13 -5.11 1.75 12.56
CA VAL A 13 -6.44 1.93 13.13
C VAL A 13 -7.46 1.50 12.07
N GLU A 14 -8.16 0.40 12.33
CA GLU A 14 -9.31 -0.01 11.54
C GLU A 14 -10.44 0.99 11.79
N GLY A 15 -10.61 1.95 10.87
CA GLY A 15 -11.48 3.11 11.05
C GLY A 15 -11.90 3.69 9.73
N GLN A 16 -12.88 3.04 9.09
CA GLN A 16 -13.64 3.64 8.00
C GLN A 16 -14.43 4.84 8.53
N THR A 17 -13.88 6.04 8.43
CA THR A 17 -14.62 7.31 8.47
C THR A 17 -13.84 8.35 7.71
N GLY A 18 -14.35 8.74 6.54
CA GLY A 18 -13.75 9.80 5.73
C GLY A 18 -13.65 11.11 6.49
N LEU A 19 -12.58 11.87 6.22
CA LEU A 19 -12.40 13.33 6.33
C LEU A 19 -10.87 13.63 6.23
N PRO A 20 -10.46 14.83 5.82
CA PRO A 20 -10.73 15.56 4.59
C PRO A 20 -9.57 15.43 3.59
N ILE A 21 -9.90 15.62 2.31
CA ILE A 21 -9.00 15.60 1.16
C ILE A 21 -8.03 16.80 1.27
N GLY A 22 -6.90 16.58 1.93
CA GLY A 22 -5.77 17.52 2.00
C GLY A 22 -4.62 17.01 1.14
N GLU A 23 -4.67 17.37 -0.14
CA GLU A 23 -3.54 17.62 -1.08
C GLU A 23 -2.23 16.81 -1.09
N ASP A 24 -2.08 15.64 -0.45
CA ASP A 24 -0.90 14.80 -0.71
C ASP A 24 -1.15 13.75 -1.80
N LYS A 25 -0.68 14.14 -2.99
CA LYS A 25 -0.69 13.37 -4.23
C LYS A 25 -0.02 12.01 -4.02
N ASN A 26 -0.81 10.95 -4.07
CA ASN A 26 -0.33 9.57 -4.24
C ASN A 26 0.76 9.13 -3.26
N ASP A 27 0.54 9.29 -1.95
CA ASP A 27 1.48 8.76 -0.98
C ASP A 27 1.25 7.26 -0.73
N TRP A 28 1.49 6.48 -1.80
CA TRP A 28 1.43 5.03 -1.80
C TRP A 28 2.36 4.39 -0.77
N LYS A 29 3.32 5.15 -0.23
CA LYS A 29 4.24 4.72 0.83
C LYS A 29 3.50 4.42 2.13
N TYR A 30 2.40 5.12 2.40
CA TYR A 30 1.56 4.87 3.58
C TYR A 30 0.50 3.81 3.35
N LEU A 31 0.28 3.41 2.10
CA LEU A 31 -0.62 2.32 1.77
C LEU A 31 0.08 0.98 1.97
N SER A 32 -0.68 -0.05 2.33
CA SER A 32 -0.27 -1.44 2.17
C SER A 32 -0.12 -1.81 0.69
N VAL A 33 0.47 -2.97 0.41
CA VAL A 33 0.57 -3.49 -0.98
C VAL A 33 -0.83 -3.73 -1.56
N GLN A 34 -1.77 -4.19 -0.74
CA GLN A 34 -3.16 -4.44 -1.07
C GLN A 34 -3.90 -3.15 -1.43
N GLU A 35 -3.90 -2.16 -0.54
CA GLU A 35 -4.59 -0.87 -0.77
C GLU A 35 -4.00 -0.11 -1.96
N HIS A 36 -2.68 -0.18 -2.17
CA HIS A 36 -2.05 0.42 -3.34
C HIS A 36 -2.51 -0.28 -4.63
N MET A 37 -2.66 -1.60 -4.62
CA MET A 37 -3.22 -2.33 -5.75
C MET A 37 -4.68 -1.96 -6.02
N GLU A 38 -5.51 -1.88 -4.99
CA GLU A 38 -6.91 -1.47 -5.11
C GLU A 38 -7.04 -0.06 -5.69
N LYS A 39 -6.29 0.92 -5.17
CA LYS A 39 -6.27 2.28 -5.73
C LYS A 39 -5.88 2.32 -7.21
N LEU A 40 -4.91 1.52 -7.63
CA LEU A 40 -4.54 1.45 -9.04
C LEU A 40 -5.64 0.81 -9.88
N MET A 41 -6.30 -0.23 -9.37
CA MET A 41 -7.44 -0.85 -10.04
C MET A 41 -8.64 0.11 -10.16
N GLU A 42 -8.93 0.89 -9.11
CA GLU A 42 -9.94 1.96 -9.12
C GLU A 42 -9.61 3.07 -10.14
N GLN A 43 -8.33 3.35 -10.33
CA GLN A 43 -7.83 4.27 -11.37
C GLN A 43 -7.91 3.68 -12.79
N GLY A 44 -8.40 2.45 -12.93
CA GLY A 44 -8.59 1.77 -14.22
C GLY A 44 -7.42 0.93 -14.71
N TYR A 45 -6.39 0.73 -13.87
CA TYR A 45 -5.29 -0.19 -14.22
C TYR A 45 -5.78 -1.64 -14.19
N SER A 46 -5.37 -2.43 -15.17
CA SER A 46 -5.59 -3.88 -15.11
C SER A 46 -4.80 -4.50 -13.96
N LYS A 47 -5.26 -5.65 -13.43
CA LYS A 47 -4.56 -6.38 -12.36
C LYS A 47 -3.06 -6.57 -12.67
N LYS A 48 -2.73 -6.89 -13.93
CA LYS A 48 -1.33 -7.08 -14.36
C LYS A 48 -0.54 -5.79 -14.36
N ASP A 49 -1.15 -4.69 -14.82
CA ASP A 49 -0.49 -3.39 -14.89
C ASP A 49 -0.29 -2.79 -13.51
N ALA A 50 -1.29 -2.92 -12.63
CA ALA A 50 -1.20 -2.49 -11.25
C ALA A 50 -0.09 -3.27 -10.52
N VAL A 51 0.00 -4.61 -10.66
CA VAL A 51 1.09 -5.40 -10.07
C VAL A 51 2.46 -4.93 -10.56
N LYS A 52 2.57 -4.59 -11.85
CA LYS A 52 3.81 -4.07 -12.43
C LYS A 52 4.19 -2.72 -11.81
N VAL A 53 3.22 -1.82 -11.66
CA VAL A 53 3.43 -0.49 -11.04
C VAL A 53 3.83 -0.64 -9.58
N VAL A 54 3.12 -1.43 -8.78
CA VAL A 54 3.43 -1.63 -7.36
C VAL A 54 4.81 -2.28 -7.17
N ALA A 55 5.13 -3.30 -7.96
CA ALA A 55 6.45 -3.94 -7.95
C ALA A 55 7.57 -2.93 -8.23
N GLN A 56 7.38 -2.08 -9.24
CA GLN A 56 8.38 -1.07 -9.61
C GLN A 56 8.49 0.04 -8.56
N MET A 57 7.38 0.58 -8.06
CA MET A 57 7.37 1.68 -7.08
C MET A 57 7.94 1.25 -5.73
N ARG A 58 7.66 0.01 -5.29
CA ARG A 58 8.14 -0.53 -4.01
C ARG A 58 9.46 -1.28 -4.11
N GLY A 59 9.99 -1.49 -5.32
CA GLY A 59 11.20 -2.29 -5.54
C GLY A 59 11.03 -3.77 -5.19
N LEU A 60 9.80 -4.29 -5.22
CA LEU A 60 9.48 -5.67 -4.87
C LEU A 60 9.44 -6.56 -6.12
N PRO A 61 9.83 -7.84 -6.03
CA PRO A 61 9.56 -8.82 -7.09
C PRO A 61 8.06 -8.97 -7.31
N ARG A 62 7.62 -9.12 -8.58
CA ARG A 62 6.19 -9.32 -8.91
C ARG A 62 5.56 -10.50 -8.16
N ARG A 63 6.34 -11.57 -7.93
CA ARG A 63 5.90 -12.74 -7.15
C ARG A 63 5.50 -12.36 -5.73
N GLU A 64 6.25 -11.47 -5.08
CA GLU A 64 5.92 -11.01 -3.74
C GLU A 64 4.67 -10.14 -3.75
N VAL A 65 4.55 -9.24 -4.73
CA VAL A 65 3.32 -8.45 -4.90
C VAL A 65 2.10 -9.36 -5.01
N TYR A 66 2.14 -10.42 -5.84
CA TYR A 66 1.06 -11.40 -5.93
C TYR A 66 0.76 -12.12 -4.61
N SER A 67 1.78 -12.47 -3.83
CA SER A 67 1.60 -13.10 -2.53
C SER A 67 0.89 -12.18 -1.53
N TYR A 68 1.16 -10.87 -1.56
CA TYR A 68 0.48 -9.91 -0.69
C TYR A 68 -0.99 -9.69 -1.06
N VAL A 69 -1.37 -9.92 -2.31
CA VAL A 69 -2.75 -9.69 -2.79
C VAL A 69 -3.48 -11.00 -3.12
N GLU A 70 -2.96 -12.14 -2.65
CA GLU A 70 -3.56 -13.45 -2.88
C GLU A 70 -4.99 -13.52 -2.33
N GLU A 71 -5.23 -12.88 -1.17
CA GLU A 71 -6.56 -12.76 -0.53
C GLU A 71 -7.52 -11.81 -1.27
N LEU A 72 -7.01 -10.89 -2.10
CA LEU A 72 -7.82 -10.00 -2.94
C LEU A 72 -8.31 -10.67 -4.24
N PHE A 73 -7.76 -11.82 -4.58
CA PHE A 73 -8.01 -12.51 -5.85
C PHE A 73 -8.73 -13.84 -5.71
N ASN A 74 -9.06 -14.24 -4.49
CA ASN A 74 -9.94 -15.36 -4.16
C ASN A 74 -11.39 -14.86 -3.98
#